data_AF-A0ABD2NTX7-F1
#
_entry.id   AF-A0ABD2NTX7-F1
#
_cell.length_a   1.000
_cell.length_b   1.000
_cell.length_c   1.000
_cell.angle_alpha   90.00
_cell.angle_beta   90.00
_cell.angle_gamma   90.00
#
_symmetry.space_group_name_H-M   'P 1'
#
loop_
_entity.id
_entity.type
_entity.pdbx_description
1 polymer ?
#
loop_
_entity_poly.entity_id
_entity_poly.type
_entity_poly.pdbx_seq_one_letter_code
_entity_poly.pdbx_strand_id
1 'polypeptide(L)'
;MLALMIGTIGENATLKRAFCYKVQRGMIHLAGYAHPSGSELNDIHFGKFGAIMAFRQYVQEEVDLNLLGKDLCQHIVGMNPKFLGSSEFEPADKNEDEESLLHQEYLLDETITVADFLSNNGIEVLDFKRFQCGELSSESGSR
;
A
#
# COMPACT_ATOMS: atom_id res chain seq x y z
N MET A 1 -20.59 -9.64 17.06
CA MET A 1 -20.21 -8.23 17.25
C MET A 1 -20.90 -7.28 16.27
N LEU A 2 -20.92 -7.56 14.96
CA LEU A 2 -21.62 -6.71 13.98
C LEU A 2 -23.11 -6.48 14.31
N ALA A 3 -23.88 -7.55 14.58
CA ALA A 3 -25.31 -7.44 14.91
C ALA A 3 -25.58 -6.60 16.17
N LEU A 4 -24.72 -6.69 17.20
CA LEU A 4 -24.83 -5.88 18.41
C LEU A 4 -24.57 -4.39 18.11
N MET A 5 -23.56 -4.10 17.29
CA MET A 5 -23.25 -2.74 16.86
C MET A 5 -24.41 -2.13 16.05
N ILE A 6 -24.98 -2.89 15.10
CA ILE A 6 -26.18 -2.47 14.35
C ILE A 6 -27.35 -2.19 15.31
N GLY A 7 -27.59 -3.07 16.28
CA GLY A 7 -28.67 -2.88 17.26
C GLY A 7 -28.46 -1.71 18.20
N THR A 8 -27.21 -1.34 18.49
CA THR A 8 -26.87 -0.23 19.41
C THR A 8 -26.88 1.13 18.70
N ILE A 9 -26.33 1.19 17.48
CA ILE A 9 -26.22 2.43 16.69
C ILE A 9 -27.53 2.71 15.94
N GLY A 10 -28.23 1.66 15.49
CA GLY A 10 -29.44 1.79 14.66
C GLY A 10 -29.17 2.01 13.17
N GLU A 11 -27.91 1.85 12.73
CA GLU A 11 -27.51 1.97 11.34
C GLU A 11 -27.11 0.61 10.74
N ASN A 12 -27.33 0.44 9.44
CA ASN A 12 -26.86 -0.74 8.72
C ASN A 12 -25.34 -0.70 8.55
N ALA A 13 -24.67 -1.81 8.88
CA ALA A 13 -23.22 -1.95 8.77
C ALA A 13 -22.87 -3.29 8.11
N THR A 14 -21.72 -3.35 7.44
CA THR A 14 -21.29 -4.57 6.74
C THR A 14 -19.78 -4.74 6.82
N LEU A 15 -19.33 -5.97 7.06
CA LEU A 15 -17.93 -6.36 6.87
C LEU A 15 -17.72 -6.72 5.41
N LYS A 16 -17.17 -5.80 4.61
CA LYS A 16 -17.15 -5.96 3.15
C LYS A 16 -16.06 -6.91 2.65
N ARG A 17 -14.85 -6.82 3.20
CA ARG A 17 -13.69 -7.64 2.82
C ARG A 17 -12.54 -7.46 3.82
N ALA A 18 -11.63 -8.42 3.84
CA ALA A 18 -10.39 -8.37 4.59
C ALA A 18 -9.29 -9.14 3.84
N PHE A 19 -8.03 -8.81 4.11
CA PHE A 19 -6.88 -9.61 3.74
C PHE A 19 -5.98 -9.75 4.98
N CYS A 20 -5.06 -10.70 4.95
CA CYS A 20 -4.08 -10.90 6.02
C CYS A 20 -2.72 -11.21 5.41
N TYR A 21 -1.68 -10.50 5.85
CA TYR A 21 -0.30 -10.83 5.53
C TYR A 21 0.32 -11.65 6.66
N LYS A 22 1.03 -12.70 6.27
CA LYS A 22 1.93 -13.43 7.16
C LYS A 22 3.31 -13.43 6.51
N VAL A 23 4.30 -12.90 7.22
CA VAL A 23 5.66 -12.75 6.70
C VAL A 23 6.68 -13.48 7.55
N GLN A 24 7.81 -13.86 6.94
CA GLN A 24 8.94 -14.42 7.66
C GLN A 24 9.67 -13.31 8.43
N ARG A 25 9.58 -13.37 9.76
CA ARG A 25 10.20 -12.38 10.66
C ARG A 25 11.71 -12.33 10.43
N GLY A 26 12.25 -11.11 10.37
CA GLY A 26 13.68 -10.85 10.21
C GLY A 26 14.18 -10.89 8.76
N MET A 27 13.35 -11.27 7.79
CA MET A 27 13.68 -11.20 6.36
C MET A 27 12.74 -10.28 5.59
N ILE A 28 11.46 -10.26 5.95
CA ILE A 28 10.43 -9.46 5.30
C ILE A 28 9.77 -8.56 6.33
N HIS A 29 9.66 -7.28 5.96
CA HIS A 29 9.03 -6.22 6.73
C HIS A 29 7.61 -5.98 6.20
N LEU A 30 6.73 -5.55 7.09
CA LEU A 30 5.40 -5.07 6.76
C LEU A 30 5.29 -3.61 7.18
N ALA A 31 4.80 -2.77 6.27
CA ALA A 31 4.41 -1.40 6.57
C ALA A 31 2.96 -1.17 6.18
N GLY A 32 2.30 -0.26 6.86
CA GLY A 32 0.94 0.15 6.57
C GLY A 32 0.73 1.63 6.80
N TYR A 33 -0.22 2.19 6.06
CA TYR A 33 -0.63 3.58 6.18
C TYR A 33 -2.12 3.71 5.91
N ALA A 34 -2.83 4.53 6.68
CA ALA A 34 -4.22 4.88 6.44
C ALA A 34 -4.39 6.39 6.26
N HIS A 35 -5.31 6.78 5.37
CA HIS A 35 -5.60 8.18 5.07
C HIS A 35 -7.12 8.48 5.18
N PRO A 36 -7.55 9.61 5.77
CA PRO A 36 -6.71 10.61 6.45
C PRO A 36 -5.99 10.03 7.67
N SER A 37 -4.77 10.50 7.91
CA SER A 37 -3.96 10.11 9.06
C SER A 37 -4.41 10.86 10.32
N GLY A 38 -4.09 10.33 11.51
CA GLY A 38 -4.41 10.95 12.80
C GLY A 38 -5.51 10.26 13.62
N SER A 39 -6.09 9.16 13.11
CA SER A 39 -6.98 8.27 13.87
C SER A 39 -6.25 6.96 14.17
N GLU A 40 -5.42 6.96 15.21
CA GLU A 40 -4.66 5.79 15.67
C GLU A 40 -5.14 5.39 17.07
N LEU A 41 -5.52 4.12 17.22
CA LEU A 41 -5.96 3.54 18.49
C LEU A 41 -5.29 2.19 18.66
N ASN A 42 -4.34 2.07 19.60
CA ASN A 42 -3.63 0.82 19.90
C ASN A 42 -3.06 0.12 18.65
N ASP A 43 -2.24 0.83 17.86
CA ASP A 43 -1.65 0.35 16.60
C ASP A 43 -2.67 0.02 15.47
N ILE A 44 -3.93 0.44 15.64
CA ILE A 44 -4.95 0.35 14.60
C ILE A 44 -5.08 1.71 13.91
N HIS A 45 -4.80 1.74 12.61
CA HIS A 45 -4.98 2.92 11.77
C HIS A 45 -6.36 2.88 11.10
N PHE A 46 -7.11 3.98 11.21
CA PHE A 46 -8.40 4.15 10.55
C PHE A 46 -8.30 5.18 9.44
N GLY A 47 -9.05 4.97 8.34
CA GLY A 47 -9.07 5.90 7.22
C GLY A 47 -10.09 5.52 6.16
N LYS A 48 -10.34 6.46 5.25
CA LYS A 48 -11.06 6.19 4.00
C LYS A 48 -10.22 5.33 3.05
N PHE A 49 -8.91 5.50 3.10
CA PHE A 49 -7.95 4.72 2.32
C PHE A 49 -6.98 4.01 3.25
N GLY A 50 -6.47 2.87 2.82
CA GLY A 50 -5.40 2.17 3.50
C GLY A 50 -4.51 1.44 2.51
N ALA A 51 -3.22 1.36 2.81
CA ALA A 51 -2.29 0.50 2.10
C ALA A 51 -1.50 -0.35 3.09
N ILE A 52 -1.18 -1.57 2.65
CA ILE A 52 -0.16 -2.40 3.27
C ILE A 52 0.86 -2.78 2.20
N MET A 53 2.11 -2.93 2.61
CA MET A 53 3.20 -3.34 1.73
C MET A 53 4.11 -4.33 2.45
N ALA A 54 4.47 -5.39 1.76
CA ALA A 54 5.52 -6.33 2.16
C ALA A 54 6.80 -6.03 1.37
N PHE A 55 7.92 -5.89 2.05
CA PHE A 55 9.20 -5.54 1.43
C PHE A 55 10.37 -6.17 2.19
N ARG A 56 11.52 -6.26 1.56
CA ARG A 56 12.77 -6.68 2.19
C ARG A 56 13.88 -5.69 1.89
N GLN A 57 14.82 -5.58 2.81
CA GLN A 57 16.06 -4.86 2.59
C GLN A 57 17.14 -5.87 2.19
N TYR A 58 17.80 -5.65 1.06
CA TYR A 58 18.86 -6.53 0.53
C TYR A 58 20.26 -5.94 0.66
N VAL A 59 20.38 -4.64 0.96
CA VAL A 59 21.64 -3.98 1.33
C VAL A 59 21.55 -3.51 2.77
N GLN A 60 22.55 -3.82 3.59
CA GLN A 60 22.57 -3.39 4.98
C GLN A 60 22.97 -1.91 5.08
N GLU A 61 22.02 -1.03 4.75
CA GLU A 61 22.11 0.42 4.94
C GLU A 61 21.34 0.85 6.19
N GLU A 62 21.82 1.91 6.84
CA GLU A 62 21.17 2.49 8.02
C GLU A 62 19.98 3.34 7.58
N VAL A 63 18.90 2.67 7.19
CA VAL A 63 17.64 3.28 6.72
C VAL A 63 16.56 3.08 7.78
N ASP A 64 15.79 4.12 8.07
CA ASP A 64 14.59 4.00 8.90
C ASP A 64 13.46 3.31 8.11
N LEU A 65 13.41 1.98 8.22
CA LEU A 65 12.43 1.15 7.52
C LEU A 65 10.98 1.47 7.90
N ASN A 66 10.73 2.05 9.08
CA ASN A 66 9.37 2.42 9.48
C ASN A 66 8.91 3.65 8.73
N LEU A 67 9.77 4.69 8.67
CA LEU A 67 9.48 5.90 7.92
C LEU A 67 9.38 5.62 6.42
N LEU A 68 10.36 4.91 5.85
CA LEU A 68 10.37 4.53 4.45
C LEU A 68 9.13 3.71 4.07
N GLY A 69 8.78 2.72 4.90
CA GLY A 69 7.60 1.89 4.68
C GLY A 69 6.30 2.69 4.72
N LYS A 70 6.19 3.66 5.64
CA LYS A 70 5.04 4.57 5.72
C LYS A 70 4.96 5.47 4.49
N ASP A 71 6.07 6.05 4.05
CA ASP A 71 6.13 6.95 2.90
C ASP A 71 5.76 6.24 1.60
N LEU A 72 6.25 5.00 1.40
CA LEU A 72 5.82 4.15 0.27
C LEU A 72 4.34 3.77 0.35
N CYS A 73 3.81 3.48 1.55
CA CYS A 73 2.38 3.22 1.70
C CYS A 73 1.53 4.48 1.44
N GLN A 74 2.04 5.66 1.78
CA GLN A 74 1.41 6.94 1.43
C GLN A 74 1.41 7.17 -0.08
N HIS A 75 2.53 6.87 -0.76
CA HIS A 75 2.60 6.84 -2.21
C HIS A 75 1.53 5.92 -2.81
N ILE A 76 1.44 4.65 -2.37
CA ILE A 76 0.44 3.70 -2.87
C ILE A 76 -0.99 4.23 -2.68
N VAL A 77 -1.29 4.84 -1.53
CA VAL A 77 -2.61 5.45 -1.28
C VAL A 77 -2.89 6.59 -2.27
N GLY A 78 -1.92 7.48 -2.50
CA GLY A 78 -2.05 8.67 -3.34
C GLY A 78 -2.06 8.37 -4.84
N MET A 79 -1.11 7.56 -5.31
CA MET A 79 -0.84 7.30 -6.73
C MET A 79 -1.59 6.08 -7.29
N ASN A 80 -2.23 5.28 -6.43
CA ASN A 80 -3.14 4.19 -6.81
C ASN A 80 -2.60 3.19 -7.87
N PRO A 81 -1.35 2.71 -7.76
CA PRO A 81 -0.82 1.70 -8.67
C PRO A 81 -1.64 0.41 -8.63
N LYS A 82 -1.70 -0.30 -9.75
CA LYS A 82 -2.48 -1.53 -9.93
C LYS A 82 -1.64 -2.78 -9.71
N PHE A 83 -0.36 -2.72 -10.08
CA PHE A 83 0.57 -3.83 -9.95
C PHE A 83 1.98 -3.30 -9.65
N LEU A 84 2.90 -4.20 -9.27
CA LEU A 84 4.25 -3.82 -8.88
C LEU A 84 5.04 -3.24 -10.06
N GLY A 85 5.03 -3.94 -11.19
CA GLY A 85 5.89 -3.64 -12.33
C GLY A 85 7.16 -4.48 -12.32
N SER A 86 7.96 -4.31 -13.38
CA SER A 86 9.29 -4.87 -13.49
C SER A 86 10.09 -4.07 -14.50
N SER A 87 11.43 -4.16 -14.44
CA SER A 87 12.32 -3.53 -15.41
C SER A 87 12.18 -4.08 -16.84
N GLU A 88 11.45 -5.17 -17.03
CA GLU A 88 11.18 -5.77 -18.34
C GLU A 88 9.94 -5.17 -19.02
N PHE A 89 9.12 -4.42 -18.29
CA PHE A 89 7.96 -3.74 -18.86
C PHE A 89 8.31 -2.30 -19.19
N GLU A 90 7.85 -1.84 -20.35
CA GLU A 90 7.96 -0.44 -20.72
C GLU A 90 7.02 0.40 -19.83
N PRO A 91 7.41 1.63 -19.45
CA PRO A 91 6.51 2.58 -18.83
C PRO A 91 5.31 2.87 -19.72
N ALA A 92 4.21 3.31 -19.12
CA ALA A 92 3.05 3.80 -19.85
C ALA A 92 3.43 4.99 -20.75
N ASP A 93 2.66 5.19 -21.83
CA ASP A 93 2.80 6.37 -22.66
C ASP A 93 2.56 7.65 -21.83
N LYS A 94 3.26 8.74 -22.17
CA LYS A 94 3.20 10.02 -21.42
C LYS A 94 1.80 10.65 -21.28
N ASN A 95 0.81 10.13 -21.99
CA ASN A 95 -0.57 10.61 -21.97
C ASN A 95 -1.50 9.70 -21.14
N GLU A 96 -0.97 8.64 -20.54
CA GLU A 96 -1.71 7.67 -19.74
C GLU A 96 -1.21 7.69 -18.29
N ASP A 97 -2.11 7.37 -17.35
CA ASP A 97 -1.75 7.22 -15.95
C ASP A 97 -0.91 5.94 -15.79
N GLU A 98 0.28 6.06 -15.21
CA GLU A 98 1.13 4.91 -14.94
C GLU A 98 0.50 4.01 -13.85
N GLU A 99 0.29 2.73 -14.17
CA GLU A 99 -0.35 1.75 -13.30
C GLU A 99 0.66 0.85 -12.56
N SER A 100 1.91 0.84 -12.99
CA SER A 100 3.05 0.12 -12.40
C SER A 100 3.67 0.94 -11.27
N LEU A 101 3.64 0.41 -10.04
CA LEU A 101 4.26 1.07 -8.88
C LEU A 101 5.71 1.48 -9.16
N LEU A 102 6.52 0.61 -9.76
CA LEU A 102 7.94 0.86 -10.00
C LEU A 102 8.20 2.01 -10.98
N HIS A 103 7.28 2.27 -11.92
CA HIS A 103 7.46 3.30 -12.95
C HIS A 103 6.84 4.64 -12.58
N GLN A 104 6.02 4.70 -11.52
CA GLN A 104 5.44 5.94 -11.03
C GLN A 104 6.53 6.89 -10.52
N GLU A 105 6.34 8.19 -10.78
CA GLU A 105 7.09 9.27 -10.13
C GLU A 105 6.86 9.23 -8.62
N TYR A 106 7.93 9.32 -7.84
CA TYR A 106 7.82 9.17 -6.40
C TYR A 106 7.11 10.38 -5.78
N LEU A 107 5.91 10.16 -5.22
CA LEU A 107 5.08 11.20 -4.58
C LEU A 107 5.81 12.24 -3.68
N LEU A 108 6.90 11.87 -2.99
CA LEU A 108 7.63 12.82 -2.13
C LEU A 108 8.81 13.51 -2.84
N ASP A 109 9.22 13.00 -4.00
CA ASP A 109 10.25 13.56 -4.88
C ASP A 109 9.97 13.16 -6.33
N GLU A 110 9.24 14.02 -7.05
CA GLU A 110 8.82 13.80 -8.44
C GLU A 110 10.00 13.75 -9.44
N THR A 111 11.24 14.01 -8.99
CA THR A 111 12.43 13.94 -9.87
C THR A 111 12.94 12.53 -10.11
N ILE A 112 12.45 11.54 -9.34
CA ILE A 112 12.85 10.15 -9.41
C ILE A 112 11.63 9.22 -9.49
N THR A 113 11.84 8.01 -10.01
CA THR A 113 10.82 6.97 -9.95
C THR A 113 10.85 6.23 -8.62
N VAL A 114 9.79 5.47 -8.32
CA VAL A 114 9.79 4.54 -7.18
C VAL A 114 10.89 3.49 -7.35
N ALA A 115 11.17 3.00 -8.56
CA ALA A 115 12.26 2.05 -8.80
C ALA A 115 13.63 2.62 -8.40
N ASP A 116 13.89 3.90 -8.74
CA ASP A 116 15.13 4.58 -8.35
C ASP A 116 15.21 4.75 -6.83
N PHE A 117 14.12 5.19 -6.20
CA PHE A 117 14.03 5.34 -4.75
C PHE A 117 14.31 4.02 -4.02
N LEU A 118 13.69 2.92 -4.47
CA LEU A 118 13.88 1.59 -3.88
C LEU A 118 15.33 1.10 -4.04
N SER A 119 15.89 1.27 -5.25
CA SER A 119 17.27 0.86 -5.55
C SER A 119 18.29 1.62 -4.71
N ASN A 120 18.09 2.93 -4.54
CA ASN A 120 18.96 3.82 -3.77
C ASN A 120 18.93 3.54 -2.25
N ASN A 121 17.89 2.88 -1.74
CA ASN A 121 17.76 2.51 -0.33
C ASN A 121 17.96 1.00 -0.08
N GLY A 122 18.32 0.24 -1.12
CA GLY A 122 18.51 -1.21 -1.04
C GLY A 122 17.24 -1.98 -0.66
N ILE A 123 16.07 -1.52 -1.12
CA ILE A 123 14.75 -2.07 -0.79
C ILE A 123 14.14 -2.78 -1.99
N GLU A 124 13.50 -3.91 -1.76
CA GLU A 124 12.70 -4.63 -2.74
C GLU A 124 11.27 -4.81 -2.21
N VAL A 125 10.30 -4.30 -2.95
CA VAL A 125 8.88 -4.52 -2.67
C VAL A 125 8.45 -5.88 -3.22
N LEU A 126 7.80 -6.68 -2.39
CA LEU A 126 7.37 -8.04 -2.74
C LEU A 126 5.89 -8.08 -3.12
N ASP A 127 5.05 -7.32 -2.42
CA ASP A 127 3.62 -7.21 -2.69
C ASP A 127 3.04 -5.99 -1.97
N PHE A 128 1.92 -5.47 -2.47
CA PHE A 128 1.14 -4.44 -1.80
C PHE A 128 -0.35 -4.64 -2.01
N LYS A 129 -1.16 -4.08 -1.10
CA LYS A 129 -2.61 -3.92 -1.29
C LYS A 129 -3.03 -2.52 -0.92
N ARG A 130 -3.89 -1.94 -1.75
CA ARG A 130 -4.55 -0.66 -1.52
C ARG A 130 -6.05 -0.90 -1.35
N PHE A 131 -6.63 -0.30 -0.33
CA PHE A 131 -8.05 -0.34 0.00
C PHE A 131 -8.62 1.07 -0.02
N GLN A 132 -9.79 1.22 -0.63
CA GLN A 132 -10.63 2.41 -0.53
C GLN A 132 -12.00 2.02 0.04
N CYS A 133 -12.44 2.72 1.07
CA CYS A 133 -13.79 2.59 1.62
C CYS A 133 -14.81 3.01 0.56
N GLY A 134 -15.80 2.14 0.33
CA GLY A 134 -16.82 2.33 -0.69
C GLY A 134 -16.44 1.87 -2.10
N GLU A 135 -15.22 1.34 -2.32
CA GLU A 135 -14.89 0.79 -3.64
C GLU A 135 -15.80 -0.39 -4.00
N LEU A 136 -16.12 -0.49 -5.29
CA LEU A 136 -16.83 -1.65 -5.83
C LEU A 136 -15.82 -2.77 -5.96
N SER A 137 -16.19 -3.96 -5.47
CA SER A 137 -15.40 -5.16 -5.74
C SER A 137 -15.43 -5.36 -7.25
N SER A 138 -14.31 -5.20 -7.95
CA SER A 138 -14.19 -5.75 -9.28
C SER A 138 -14.33 -7.26 -9.14
N GLU A 139 -15.35 -7.85 -9.77
CA GLU A 139 -15.40 -9.30 -9.99
C GLU A 139 -14.19 -9.67 -10.86
N SER A 140 -13.04 -9.88 -10.24
CA SER A 140 -11.86 -10.39 -10.90
C SER A 140 -12.03 -11.91 -10.98
N GLY A 141 -12.64 -12.33 -12.09
CA GLY A 141 -12.62 -13.71 -12.52
C GLY A 141 -11.17 -14.20 -12.58
N SER A 142 -10.91 -15.33 -11.93
CA SER A 142 -9.69 -16.08 -12.09
C SER A 142 -9.46 -16.38 -13.57
N ARG A 143 -8.33 -15.93 -14.11
CA ARG A 143 -7.64 -16.56 -15.24
C ARG A 143 -6.15 -16.53 -14.98
#